data_AF-A0ABD1LFF8-F1
#
_entry.id   AF-A0ABD1LFF8-F1
#
_cell.length_a   1.000
_cell.length_b   1.000
_cell.length_c   1.000
_cell.angle_alpha   90.00
_cell.angle_beta   90.00
_cell.angle_gamma   90.00
#
_symmetry.space_group_name_H-M   'P 1'
#
loop_
_entity.id
_entity.type
_entity.pdbx_description
1 polymer ?
#
loop_
_entity_poly.entity_id
_entity_poly.type
_entity_poly.pdbx_seq_one_letter_code
_entity_poly.pdbx_strand_id
1 'polypeptide(L)'
;MLTALLAEIRLNIQEAHAFSTTDGYSLDVFVVEGWPYEETEKLKEALGREVLKIEVRSIRNHVWEIDPKHLKYGTQIASGSYGEL
;
A
#
# COMPACT_ATOMS: atom_id res chain seq x y z
N MET A 1 5.88 -1.71 -7.28
CA MET A 1 7.27 -1.82 -6.77
C MET A 1 7.88 -0.43 -6.91
N LEU A 2 8.37 0.16 -5.82
CA LEU A 2 8.80 1.56 -5.71
C LEU A 2 9.75 2.01 -6.85
N THR A 3 10.61 1.10 -7.29
CA THR A 3 11.53 1.25 -8.42
C THR A 3 10.86 1.58 -9.76
N ALA A 4 9.62 1.16 -10.01
CA ALA A 4 8.92 1.47 -11.26
C ALA A 4 8.46 2.93 -11.33
N LEU A 5 8.03 3.50 -10.19
CA LEU A 5 7.67 4.91 -10.06
C LEU A 5 8.89 5.81 -10.16
N LEU A 6 10.00 5.43 -9.51
CA LEU A 6 11.26 6.16 -9.61
C LEU A 6 11.78 6.21 -11.07
N ALA A 7 11.57 5.14 -11.83
CA ALA A 7 11.93 5.07 -13.25
C ALA A 7 11.04 5.97 -14.14
N GLU A 8 9.74 6.05 -13.84
CA GLU A 8 8.78 6.87 -14.57
C GLU A 8 9.05 8.38 -14.38
N ILE A 9 9.55 8.75 -13.20
CA ILE A 9 9.85 10.13 -12.81
C ILE A 9 11.25 10.58 -13.28
N ARG A 10 12.04 9.70 -13.92
CA ARG A 10 13.40 10.00 -14.43
C ARG A 10 14.27 10.74 -13.41
N LEU A 11 14.18 10.35 -12.14
CA LEU A 11 14.99 10.96 -11.08
C LEU A 11 16.46 10.76 -11.41
N ASN A 12 17.21 11.85 -11.47
CA ASN A 12 18.66 11.82 -11.67
C ASN A 12 19.34 11.43 -10.35
N ILE A 13 19.17 10.17 -9.96
CA ILE A 13 19.72 9.61 -8.72
C ILE A 13 21.23 9.51 -8.87
N GLN A 14 21.93 10.32 -8.09
CA GLN A 14 23.39 10.29 -7.99
C GLN A 14 23.84 9.24 -6.98
N GLU A 15 23.08 9.08 -5.90
CA GLU A 15 23.41 8.17 -4.81
C GLU A 15 22.15 7.56 -4.23
N ALA A 16 22.23 6.29 -3.82
CA ALA A 16 21.16 5.57 -3.17
C ALA A 16 21.73 4.78 -1.99
N HIS A 17 21.17 4.99 -0.81
CA HIS A 17 21.53 4.29 0.41
C HIS A 17 20.30 3.58 0.97
N ALA A 18 20.49 2.37 1.47
CA ALA A 18 19.46 1.63 2.17
C ALA A 18 19.95 1.27 3.57
N PHE A 19 19.17 1.62 4.58
CA PHE A 19 19.47 1.33 5.98
C PHE A 19 18.37 0.44 6.56
N SER A 20 18.75 -0.60 7.30
CA SER A 20 17.81 -1.42 8.06
C SER A 20 17.87 -1.07 9.54
N THR A 21 16.72 -1.14 10.20
CA THR A 21 16.59 -0.97 11.63
C THR A 21 16.38 -2.32 12.30
N THR A 22 16.73 -2.42 13.57
CA THR A 22 16.67 -3.70 14.33
C THR A 22 15.25 -4.17 14.62
N ASP A 23 14.26 -3.30 14.47
CA ASP A 23 12.82 -3.59 14.57
C ASP A 23 12.21 -4.08 13.25
N GLY A 24 13.03 -4.30 12.21
CA GLY A 24 12.60 -4.92 10.95
C GLY A 24 12.09 -3.93 9.90
N TYR A 25 12.28 -2.62 10.10
CA TYR A 25 11.99 -1.60 9.09
C TYR A 25 13.22 -1.29 8.23
N SER A 26 12.99 -0.65 7.08
CA SER A 26 14.02 -0.17 6.17
C SER A 26 13.78 1.27 5.74
N LEU A 27 14.85 2.03 5.59
CA LEU A 27 14.84 3.41 5.09
C LEU A 27 15.69 3.49 3.82
N ASP A 28 15.04 3.80 2.70
CA ASP A 28 15.71 4.09 1.43
C ASP A 28 15.90 5.61 1.27
N VAL A 29 17.15 6.05 1.10
CA VAL A 29 17.54 7.46 0.93
C VAL A 29 18.16 7.63 -0.46
N PHE A 30 17.65 8.59 -1.23
CA PHE A 30 18.15 8.90 -2.56
C PHE A 30 18.65 10.35 -2.60
N VAL A 31 19.86 10.55 -3.13
CA VAL A 31 20.40 11.88 -3.46
C VAL A 31 20.15 12.12 -4.94
N VAL A 32 19.39 13.16 -5.25
CA VAL A 32 18.98 13.52 -6.61
C VAL A 32 19.41 14.95 -6.93
N GLU A 33 19.91 15.17 -8.14
CA GLU A 33 20.38 16.50 -8.59
C GLU A 33 19.40 17.13 -9.59
N GLY A 34 19.33 18.47 -9.60
CA GLY A 34 18.63 19.23 -10.64
C GLY A 34 17.12 19.32 -10.50
N TRP A 35 16.57 19.04 -9.31
CA TRP A 35 15.13 19.06 -9.06
C TRP A 35 14.67 20.37 -8.39
N PRO A 36 13.78 21.15 -9.03
CA PRO A 36 13.13 22.29 -8.38
C PRO A 36 12.30 21.83 -7.18
N TYR A 37 12.30 22.63 -6.10
CA TYR A 37 11.56 22.33 -4.87
C TYR A 37 10.07 22.02 -5.13
N GLU A 38 9.44 22.72 -6.06
CA GLU A 38 8.04 22.54 -6.45
C GLU A 38 7.74 21.16 -7.09
N GLU A 39 8.74 20.53 -7.72
CA GLU A 39 8.62 19.18 -8.28
C GLU A 39 8.79 18.10 -7.21
N THR A 40 9.58 18.36 -6.16
CA THR A 40 9.72 17.42 -5.03
C THR A 40 8.41 17.21 -4.27
N GLU A 41 7.55 18.22 -4.18
CA GLU A 41 6.23 18.09 -3.57
C GLU A 41 5.27 17.24 -4.43
N LYS A 42 5.35 17.34 -5.76
CA LYS A 42 4.61 16.44 -6.68
C LYS A 42 5.07 14.99 -6.53
N LEU A 43 6.37 14.75 -6.36
CA LEU A 43 6.92 13.43 -6.06
C LEU A 43 6.39 12.89 -4.73
N LYS A 44 6.35 13.71 -3.68
CA LYS A 44 5.74 13.36 -2.39
C LYS A 44 4.28 12.96 -2.54
N GLU A 45 3.50 13.73 -3.30
CA GLU A 45 2.08 13.46 -3.53
C GLU A 45 1.87 12.16 -4.33
N ALA A 46 2.69 11.93 -5.37
CA ALA A 46 2.65 10.70 -6.15
C ALA A 46 3.04 9.47 -5.31
N LEU A 47 4.10 9.59 -4.52
CA LEU A 47 4.56 8.54 -3.61
C LEU A 47 3.50 8.23 -2.54
N GLY A 48 2.92 9.26 -1.92
CA GLY A 48 1.85 9.09 -0.94
C GLY A 48 0.65 8.35 -1.53
N ARG A 49 0.23 8.67 -2.76
CA ARG A 49 -0.85 7.98 -3.47
C ARG A 49 -0.54 6.51 -3.73
N GLU A 50 0.69 6.18 -4.11
CA GLU A 50 1.06 4.80 -4.44
C GLU A 50 1.29 3.93 -3.20
N VAL A 51 1.85 4.50 -2.12
CA VAL A 51 1.92 3.84 -0.82
C VAL A 51 0.51 3.51 -0.31
N LEU A 52 -0.42 4.48 -0.38
CA LEU A 52 -1.82 4.26 -0.04
C LEU A 52 -2.47 3.15 -0.90
N LYS A 53 -2.17 3.08 -2.20
CA LYS A 53 -2.69 2.00 -3.07
C LYS A 53 -2.15 0.62 -2.66
N ILE A 54 -0.88 0.53 -2.27
CA ILE A 54 -0.27 -0.72 -1.79
C ILE A 54 -0.93 -1.14 -0.48
N GLU A 55 -1.12 -0.22 0.46
CA GLU A 55 -1.74 -0.49 1.75
C GLU A 55 -3.20 -0.92 1.60
N VAL A 56 -3.99 -0.23 0.78
CA VAL A 56 -5.38 -0.62 0.45
C VAL A 56 -5.45 -1.97 -0.27
N ARG A 57 -4.46 -2.29 -1.10
CA ARG A 57 -4.37 -3.63 -1.73
C ARG A 57 -4.02 -4.69 -0.69
N SER A 58 -3.12 -4.41 0.25
CA SER A 58 -2.79 -5.31 1.35
C SER A 58 -4.02 -5.58 2.23
N ILE A 59 -4.74 -4.54 2.64
CA ILE A 59 -5.97 -4.66 3.43
C ILE A 59 -7.03 -5.48 2.67
N ARG A 60 -7.23 -5.22 1.38
CA ARG A 60 -8.16 -6.02 0.55
C ARG A 60 -7.74 -7.49 0.44
N ASN A 61 -6.45 -7.80 0.43
CA ASN A 61 -5.98 -9.17 0.40
C ASN A 61 -6.19 -9.90 1.75
N HIS A 62 -6.24 -9.19 2.89
CA HIS A 62 -6.50 -9.78 4.20
C HIS A 62 -7.99 -10.08 4.48
N VAL A 63 -8.90 -9.74 3.56
CA VAL A 63 -10.36 -9.90 3.74
C VAL A 63 -10.90 -11.25 3.24
N TRP A 64 -10.11 -12.12 2.59
CA TRP A 64 -10.65 -13.27 1.84
C TRP A 64 -10.22 -14.69 2.26
N GLU A 65 -9.82 -14.93 3.51
CA GLU A 65 -9.65 -16.32 4.00
C GLU A 65 -10.77 -16.79 4.95
N ILE A 66 -12.02 -16.36 4.70
CA ILE A 66 -13.15 -17.18 5.14
C ILE A 66 -13.36 -18.23 4.05
N ASP A 67 -12.75 -19.42 4.21
CA ASP A 67 -13.09 -20.56 3.35
C ASP A 67 -14.54 -20.96 3.64
N PRO A 68 -15.49 -20.80 2.67
CA PRO A 68 -16.87 -21.18 2.88
C PRO A 68 -17.03 -22.68 3.15
N LYS A 69 -16.03 -23.52 2.82
CA LYS A 69 -16.02 -24.95 3.15
C LYS A 69 -15.85 -25.23 4.64
N HIS A 70 -15.27 -24.29 5.38
CA HIS A 70 -15.13 -24.35 6.84
C HIS A 70 -16.32 -23.70 7.57
N LEU A 71 -17.26 -23.09 6.82
CA LEU A 71 -18.50 -22.57 7.38
C LEU A 71 -19.42 -23.74 7.75
N LYS A 72 -19.56 -24.01 9.07
CA LYS A 72 -20.57 -24.93 9.58
C LYS A 72 -21.85 -24.16 9.85
N TYR A 73 -22.92 -24.47 9.13
CA TYR A 73 -24.26 -23.99 9.45
C TYR A 73 -24.72 -24.66 10.76
N GLY A 74 -24.73 -23.89 11.84
CA GLY A 74 -25.35 -24.29 13.12
C GLY A 74 -26.86 -24.13 13.10
N THR A 75 -27.53 -24.62 14.15
CA THR A 75 -28.98 -24.43 14.34
C THR A 75 -29.33 -22.95 14.28
N GLN A 76 -30.35 -22.62 13.48
CA GLN A 76 -30.88 -21.27 13.37
C GLN A 76 -31.41 -20.82 14.75
N ILE A 77 -30.83 -19.75 15.30
CA ILE A 77 -31.24 -19.17 16.59
C ILE A 77 -32.21 -17.99 16.45
N ALA A 78 -32.44 -17.51 15.23
CA ALA A 78 -33.42 -16.47 14.91
C ALA A 78 -33.74 -16.45 13.40
N SER A 79 -34.98 -16.09 13.06
CA SER A 79 -35.39 -15.74 11.70
C SER A 79 -35.83 -14.27 11.67
N GLY A 80 -35.23 -13.45 10.79
CA GLY A 80 -35.71 -12.10 10.51
C GLY A 80 -36.61 -12.10 9.28
N SER A 81 -37.82 -11.55 9.38
CA SER A 81 -38.60 -11.21 8.18
C SER A 81 -37.99 -9.94 7.58
N TYR A 82 -37.40 -10.04 6.40
CA TYR A 82 -37.12 -8.85 5.62
C TYR A 82 -38.45 -8.16 5.31
N GLY A 83 -38.67 -6.99 5.92
CA GLY A 83 -39.82 -6.14 5.59
C GLY A 83 -39.74 -5.71 4.14
N GLU A 84 -40.88 -5.76 3.45
CA GLU A 84 -41.05 -5.30 2.07
C GLU A 84 -40.79 -3.78 1.96
N LEU A 85 -40.39 -3.39 0.74
CA LEU A 85 -39.81 -2.12 0.24
C LEU A 85 -40.33 -0.80 0.84
#